data_AF-A0A2N0B8L3-F1
#
_entry.id   AF-A0A2N0B8L3-F1
#
_cell.length_a   1.000
_cell.length_b   1.000
_cell.length_c   1.000
_cell.angle_alpha   90.00
_cell.angle_beta   90.00
_cell.angle_gamma   90.00
#
_symmetry.space_group_name_H-M   'P 1'
#
loop_
_entity.id
_entity.type
_entity.pdbx_description
1 polymer ?
#
loop_
_entity_poly.entity_id
_entity_poly.type
_entity_poly.pdbx_seq_one_letter_code
_entity_poly.pdbx_strand_id
1 'polypeptide(L)'
;MNSLPQGLREMFRTYSYQTDGKWFYCSDNSKFMNHSDDPNTKEDFTRDDSDPMGQDSATRDIAMGEELTCNYKLFDENWKIKLGSVS
;
A
#
# COMPACT_ATOMS: atom_id res chain seq x y z
N MET A 1 -7.00 -4.92 16.32
CA MET A 1 -8.01 -4.98 15.25
C MET A 1 -9.35 -5.58 15.69
N ASN A 2 -9.37 -6.72 16.39
CA ASN A 2 -10.62 -7.47 16.66
C ASN A 2 -11.64 -6.79 17.60
N SER A 3 -11.20 -5.84 18.45
CA SER A 3 -12.07 -5.08 19.34
C SER A 3 -12.75 -3.86 18.68
N LEU A 4 -12.37 -3.50 17.46
CA LEU A 4 -12.93 -2.34 16.75
C LEU A 4 -14.28 -2.70 16.12
N PRO A 5 -15.22 -1.75 15.95
CA PRO A 5 -16.44 -1.94 15.18
C PRO A 5 -16.17 -2.42 13.75
N GLN A 6 -17.12 -3.15 13.14
CA GLN A 6 -16.93 -3.76 11.82
C GLN A 6 -16.48 -2.77 10.75
N GLY A 7 -17.19 -1.66 10.58
CA GLY A 7 -16.84 -0.67 9.55
C GLY A 7 -15.45 -0.08 9.74
N LEU A 8 -15.00 0.07 11.00
CA LEU A 8 -13.64 0.55 11.27
C LEU A 8 -12.59 -0.52 10.95
N ARG A 9 -12.87 -1.80 11.20
CA ARG A 9 -11.98 -2.90 10.78
C ARG A 9 -11.85 -2.98 9.27
N GLU A 10 -12.96 -2.80 8.54
CA GLU A 10 -12.97 -2.77 7.07
C GLU A 10 -12.15 -1.59 6.56
N MET A 11 -12.38 -0.39 7.11
CA MET A 11 -11.61 0.81 6.75
C MET A 11 -10.10 0.61 6.94
N PHE A 12 -9.66 0.07 8.09
CA PHE A 12 -8.25 -0.20 8.32
C PHE A 12 -7.69 -1.25 7.36
N ARG A 13 -8.43 -2.35 7.10
CA ARG A 13 -7.99 -3.37 6.13
C ARG A 13 -7.89 -2.82 4.70
N THR A 14 -8.72 -1.86 4.32
CA THR A 14 -8.68 -1.26 2.99
C THR A 14 -7.55 -0.23 2.85
N TYR A 15 -7.45 0.72 3.80
CA TYR A 15 -6.61 1.92 3.65
C TYR A 15 -5.31 1.89 4.47
N SER A 16 -5.00 0.76 5.10
CA SER A 16 -3.72 0.52 5.78
C SER A 16 -2.99 -0.66 5.14
N TYR A 17 -1.69 -0.74 5.37
CA TYR A 17 -0.89 -1.95 5.13
C TYR A 17 -0.26 -2.40 6.44
N GLN A 18 0.17 -3.67 6.48
CA GLN A 18 0.92 -4.21 7.60
C GLN A 18 2.31 -4.63 7.16
N THR A 19 3.33 -4.19 7.87
CA THR A 19 4.72 -4.63 7.68
C THR A 19 5.41 -4.75 9.03
N ASP A 20 6.25 -5.77 9.18
CA ASP A 20 6.88 -6.15 10.45
C ASP A 20 5.88 -6.26 11.62
N GLY A 21 4.69 -6.80 11.34
CA GLY A 21 3.59 -6.93 12.29
C GLY A 21 2.94 -5.61 12.73
N LYS A 22 3.38 -4.44 12.24
CA LYS A 22 2.82 -3.12 12.57
C LYS A 22 1.87 -2.62 11.49
N TRP A 23 0.80 -1.97 11.91
CA TRP A 23 -0.19 -1.37 11.01
C TRP A 23 0.16 0.08 10.71
N PHE A 24 0.16 0.44 9.43
CA PHE A 24 0.40 1.79 8.94
C PHE A 24 -0.82 2.29 8.19
N TYR A 25 -1.46 3.32 8.72
CA TYR A 25 -2.61 3.95 8.08
C TYR A 25 -2.12 5.02 7.10
N CYS A 26 -2.41 4.84 5.81
CA CYS A 26 -2.05 5.81 4.79
C CYS A 26 -2.98 7.01 4.88
N SER A 27 -2.46 8.13 5.42
CA SER A 27 -3.22 9.38 5.53
C SER A 27 -3.28 10.18 4.22
N ASP A 28 -2.36 9.89 3.29
CA ASP A 28 -2.24 10.51 1.98
C ASP A 28 -3.07 9.79 0.89
N ASN A 29 -2.80 10.08 -0.37
CA ASN A 29 -3.52 9.49 -1.50
C ASN A 29 -3.02 8.10 -1.93
N SER A 30 -1.88 7.61 -1.43
CA SER A 30 -1.37 6.28 -1.79
C SER A 30 -2.32 5.16 -1.37
N LYS A 31 -3.21 5.42 -0.39
CA LYS A 31 -4.32 4.51 -0.01
C LYS A 31 -5.29 4.14 -1.16
N PHE A 32 -5.26 4.87 -2.27
CA PHE A 32 -6.09 4.64 -3.45
C PHE A 32 -5.34 4.00 -4.62
N MET A 33 -4.03 3.78 -4.50
CA MET A 33 -3.26 3.10 -5.54
C MET A 33 -3.64 1.63 -5.60
N ASN A 34 -3.88 1.11 -6.79
CA ASN A 34 -4.21 -0.30 -6.99
C ASN A 34 -2.96 -1.16 -7.17
N HIS A 35 -3.14 -2.47 -7.00
CA HIS A 35 -2.09 -3.46 -7.19
C HIS A 35 -1.83 -3.75 -8.68
N SER A 36 -0.55 -3.88 -9.04
CA SER A 36 -0.07 -4.54 -10.26
C SER A 36 1.14 -5.42 -9.91
N ASP A 37 1.29 -6.56 -10.61
CA ASP A 37 2.51 -7.37 -10.57
C ASP A 37 3.66 -6.75 -11.40
N ASP A 38 3.32 -5.82 -12.30
CA ASP A 38 4.23 -4.97 -13.06
C ASP A 38 3.84 -3.49 -12.83
N PRO A 39 4.16 -2.92 -11.66
CA PRO A 39 3.76 -1.57 -11.29
C PRO A 39 4.60 -0.50 -12.00
N ASN A 40 4.01 0.68 -12.22
CA ASN A 40 4.75 1.86 -12.68
C ASN A 40 5.34 2.70 -11.54
N THR A 41 5.16 2.28 -10.29
CA THR A 41 5.80 2.84 -9.10
C THR A 41 6.52 1.77 -8.27
N LYS A 42 7.45 2.18 -7.43
CA LYS A 42 8.14 1.36 -6.43
C LYS A 42 8.29 2.14 -5.13
N GLU A 43 8.37 1.42 -4.02
CA GLU A 43 8.70 1.98 -2.72
C GLU A 43 10.20 2.31 -2.66
N ASP A 44 10.54 3.55 -2.33
CA ASP A 44 11.92 4.05 -2.20
C ASP A 44 12.19 4.53 -0.78
N PHE A 45 12.92 3.72 -0.02
CA PHE A 45 13.33 4.00 1.37
C PHE A 45 14.70 4.67 1.47
N THR A 46 15.33 5.03 0.34
CA THR A 46 16.74 5.49 0.32
C THR A 46 16.89 7.01 0.35
N ARG A 47 15.79 7.75 0.20
CA ARG A 47 15.82 9.20 -0.01
C ARG A 47 15.71 10.04 1.25
N ASP A 48 15.13 9.51 2.32
CA ASP A 48 14.91 10.25 3.56
C ASP A 48 15.04 9.35 4.78
N ASP A 49 16.16 9.47 5.49
CA ASP A 49 16.39 8.75 6.76
C ASP A 49 15.42 9.21 7.87
N SER A 50 14.73 10.34 7.69
CA SER A 50 13.72 10.85 8.62
C SER A 50 12.30 10.36 8.32
N ASP A 51 12.06 9.79 7.13
CA ASP A 51 10.84 9.07 6.80
C ASP A 51 11.11 7.57 6.67
N PRO A 52 10.97 6.81 7.78
CA PRO A 52 11.22 5.39 7.76
C PRO A 52 10.24 4.61 6.87
N MET A 53 9.16 5.24 6.39
CA MET A 53 8.13 4.62 5.55
C MET A 53 8.40 4.78 4.05
N GLY A 54 9.43 5.56 3.68
CA GLY A 54 9.83 5.74 2.30
C GLY A 54 8.81 6.52 1.46
N GLN A 55 9.10 6.64 0.17
CA GLN A 55 8.27 7.36 -0.79
C GLN A 55 8.04 6.54 -2.05
N ASP A 56 6.88 6.69 -2.69
CA ASP A 56 6.63 6.11 -4.00
C ASP A 56 7.44 6.84 -5.08
N SER A 57 8.18 6.08 -5.89
CA SER A 57 8.98 6.60 -7.01
C SER A 57 8.59 5.89 -8.31
N ALA A 58 8.51 6.66 -9.40
CA ALA A 58 8.22 6.10 -10.71
C ALA A 58 9.35 5.15 -11.17
N THR A 59 8.99 4.03 -11.78
CA THR A 59 9.95 3.04 -12.35
C THR A 59 10.29 3.32 -13.81
N ARG A 60 9.49 4.17 -14.46
CA ARG A 60 9.62 4.64 -15.85
C ARG A 60 8.85 5.94 -16.02
N ASP A 61 8.90 6.54 -17.21
CA ASP A 61 8.00 7.64 -17.54
C ASP A 61 6.53 7.16 -17.51
N ILE A 62 5.67 8.00 -16.91
CA ILE A 62 4.24 7.75 -16.73
C ILE A 62 3.47 8.82 -17.48
N ALA A 63 2.56 8.42 -18.37
CA ALA A 63 1.78 9.37 -19.15
C ALA A 63 0.70 10.04 -18.28
N MET A 64 0.30 11.26 -18.65
CA MET A 64 -0.84 11.91 -18.00
C MET A 64 -2.11 11.07 -18.17
N GLY A 65 -2.78 10.75 -17.06
CA GLY A 65 -3.99 9.93 -17.05
C GLY A 65 -3.73 8.42 -17.02
N GLU A 66 -2.47 7.97 -17.08
CA GLU A 66 -2.12 6.59 -16.77
C GLU A 66 -2.35 6.32 -15.27
N GLU A 67 -2.91 5.16 -14.94
CA GLU A 67 -3.15 4.77 -13.55
C GLU A 67 -1.82 4.53 -12.83
N LEU A 68 -1.65 5.11 -11.65
CA LEU A 68 -0.53 4.78 -10.75
C LEU A 68 -0.84 3.48 -10.02
N THR A 69 0.07 2.51 -10.12
CA THR A 69 -0.06 1.19 -9.47
C THR A 69 1.20 0.84 -8.70
N CYS A 70 1.05 0.09 -7.61
CA CYS A 70 2.14 -0.43 -6.78
C CYS A 70 2.02 -1.96 -6.62
N ASN A 71 3.01 -2.60 -6.01
CA ASN A 71 2.97 -4.06 -5.79
C ASN A 71 2.77 -4.39 -4.31
N TYR A 72 1.51 -4.59 -3.89
CA TYR A 72 1.15 -4.96 -2.52
C TYR A 72 1.95 -6.15 -1.96
N LYS A 73 2.39 -7.08 -2.82
CA LYS A 73 3.14 -8.28 -2.40
C LYS A 73 4.51 -7.94 -1.82
N LEU A 74 5.03 -6.73 -2.08
CA LEU A 74 6.34 -6.28 -1.63
C LEU A 74 6.32 -5.69 -0.22
N PHE A 75 5.18 -5.14 0.23
CA PHE A 75 5.13 -4.37 1.48
C PHE A 75 3.98 -4.71 2.42
N ASP A 76 2.88 -5.31 1.96
CA ASP A 76 1.72 -5.60 2.81
C ASP A 76 1.62 -7.08 3.14
N GLU A 77 1.85 -7.45 4.38
CA GLU A 77 1.65 -8.82 4.91
C GLU A 77 0.22 -9.34 4.67
N ASN A 78 -0.77 -8.45 4.49
CA ASN A 78 -2.16 -8.80 4.23
C ASN A 78 -2.56 -8.76 2.75
N TRP A 79 -1.61 -8.68 1.81
CA TRP A 79 -1.88 -8.54 0.37
C TRP A 79 -2.87 -9.58 -0.15
N LYS A 80 -2.81 -10.83 0.32
CA LYS A 80 -3.73 -11.91 -0.12
C LYS A 80 -5.18 -11.58 0.17
N ILE A 81 -5.46 -11.00 1.34
CA ILE A 81 -6.81 -10.61 1.73
C ILE A 81 -7.28 -9.46 0.85
N LYS A 82 -6.42 -8.46 0.61
CA LYS A 82 -6.74 -7.30 -0.26
C LYS A 82 -7.02 -7.72 -1.71
N LEU A 83 -6.30 -8.70 -2.24
CA LEU A 83 -6.50 -9.23 -3.58
C LEU A 83 -7.62 -10.28 -3.66
N GLY A 84 -8.40 -10.49 -2.60
CA GLY A 84 -9.46 -11.51 -2.58
C GLY A 84 -8.95 -12.94 -2.79
N SER A 85 -7.67 -13.18 -2.54
CA SER A 85 -6.99 -14.46 -2.77
C SER A 85 -7.11 -15.43 -1.58
N VAL A 86 -7.92 -15.10 -0.57
CA VAL A 86 -8.21 -15.95 0.58
C VAL A 86 -9.70 -16.25 0.58
N SER A 87 -10.04 -17.52 0.36
CA SER A 87 -11.41 -18.08 0.47
C SER A 87 -11.75 -18.42 1.92
#